data_AF-A0A954RGX7-F1
#
_entry.id   AF-A0A954RGX7-F1
#
_cell.length_a   1.000
_cell.length_b   1.000
_cell.length_c   1.000
_cell.angle_alpha   90.00
_cell.angle_beta   90.00
_cell.angle_gamma   90.00
#
_symmetry.space_group_name_H-M   'P 1'
#
loop_
_entity.id
_entity.type
_entity.pdbx_description
1 polymer ?
#
loop_
_entity_poly.entity_id
_entity_poly.type
_entity_poly.pdbx_seq_one_letter_code
_entity_poly.pdbx_strand_id
1 'polypeptide(L)'
;MDAISGGTSQPCLGSIVEALRHGPRDTGLDIHAIRRISEYWEAVRTQYTAFESGLIAPASEVYLHEMPGGQFTNLKAQARSMGLEERWHEVAQTYAEVNAMFGDIVKVTPTSKVVGDMALVMVAQGLTRAEVEDPAVDVAFPESVVGMMRGDLGQPPGGWPVALQRKVLKGEPAETGRPGASMPPADLDAM
;
A
#
# COMPACT_ATOMS: atom_id res chain seq x y z
N MET A 1 13.94 -12.52 -10.67
CA MET A 1 15.12 -12.53 -11.56
C MET A 1 15.89 -11.24 -11.34
N ASP A 2 17.21 -11.27 -11.50
CA ASP A 2 18.12 -10.20 -11.08
C ASP A 2 17.74 -8.85 -11.72
N ALA A 3 17.42 -8.86 -13.03
CA ALA A 3 17.02 -7.69 -13.80
C ALA A 3 15.72 -6.99 -13.33
N ILE A 4 14.86 -7.67 -12.57
CA ILE A 4 13.58 -7.14 -12.02
C ILE A 4 13.54 -7.37 -10.50
N SER A 5 14.69 -7.22 -9.84
CA SER A 5 14.83 -7.35 -8.39
C SER A 5 15.38 -6.07 -7.77
N GLY A 6 15.28 -5.95 -6.44
CA GLY A 6 15.71 -4.77 -5.69
C GLY A 6 14.70 -3.62 -5.74
N GLY A 7 15.03 -2.55 -5.01
CA GLY A 7 14.10 -1.44 -4.80
C GLY A 7 12.82 -1.90 -4.08
N THR A 8 11.67 -1.73 -4.73
CA THR A 8 10.35 -2.17 -4.22
C THR A 8 9.96 -3.59 -4.64
N SER A 9 10.80 -4.27 -5.44
CA SER A 9 10.64 -5.69 -5.81
C SER A 9 11.22 -6.60 -4.73
N GLN A 10 11.17 -7.91 -4.95
CA GLN A 10 11.87 -8.89 -4.11
C GLN A 10 13.40 -8.72 -4.19
N PRO A 11 14.14 -9.25 -3.21
CA PRO A 11 15.60 -9.36 -3.28
C PRO A 11 16.09 -10.13 -4.50
N CYS A 12 17.36 -9.92 -4.87
CA CYS A 12 17.96 -10.53 -6.05
C CYS A 12 18.10 -12.06 -5.91
N LEU A 13 17.45 -12.79 -6.83
CA LEU A 13 17.46 -14.25 -6.85
C LEU A 13 18.89 -14.79 -7.03
N GLY A 14 19.60 -14.35 -8.07
CA GLY A 14 20.95 -14.83 -8.37
C GLY A 14 21.92 -14.56 -7.23
N SER A 15 21.81 -13.39 -6.57
CA SER A 15 22.63 -13.06 -5.41
C SER A 15 22.32 -13.93 -4.19
N ILE A 16 21.04 -14.22 -3.91
CA ILE A 16 20.67 -15.14 -2.82
C ILE A 16 21.18 -16.56 -3.11
N VAL A 17 21.02 -17.04 -4.34
CA VAL A 17 21.50 -18.37 -4.75
C VAL A 17 23.01 -18.48 -4.58
N GLU A 18 23.79 -17.50 -5.06
CA GLU A 18 25.25 -17.49 -4.88
C GLU A 18 25.66 -17.31 -3.41
N ALA A 19 24.92 -16.53 -2.61
CA ALA A 19 25.21 -16.36 -1.18
C ALA A 19 25.04 -17.65 -0.36
N LEU A 20 24.15 -18.55 -0.80
CA LEU A 20 23.89 -19.83 -0.14
C LEU A 20 24.75 -20.98 -0.69
N ARG A 21 25.46 -20.75 -1.80
CA ARG A 21 26.28 -21.74 -2.48
C ARG A 21 27.38 -22.27 -1.55
N HIS A 22 27.62 -23.59 -1.59
CA HIS A 22 28.56 -24.30 -0.72
C HIS A 22 28.19 -24.29 0.78
N GLY A 23 27.02 -23.74 1.14
CA GLY A 23 26.50 -23.77 2.49
C GLY A 23 25.67 -25.04 2.78
N PRO A 24 25.33 -25.28 4.05
CA PRO A 24 24.47 -26.41 4.45
C PRO A 24 23.04 -26.31 3.91
N ARG A 25 22.64 -25.13 3.41
CA ARG A 25 21.34 -24.87 2.79
C ARG A 25 21.49 -24.39 1.34
N ASP A 26 22.49 -24.93 0.63
CA ASP A 26 22.66 -24.69 -0.81
C ASP A 26 21.33 -24.96 -1.53
N THR A 27 20.98 -24.07 -2.45
CA THR A 27 19.70 -24.11 -3.17
C THR A 27 19.67 -25.18 -4.27
N GLY A 28 20.84 -25.61 -4.75
CA GLY A 28 20.97 -26.55 -5.87
C GLY A 28 20.52 -25.99 -7.23
N LEU A 29 20.23 -24.69 -7.32
CA LEU A 29 19.81 -24.03 -8.56
C LEU A 29 21.01 -23.71 -9.45
N ASP A 30 20.89 -23.96 -10.76
CA ASP A 30 21.93 -23.62 -11.74
C ASP A 30 22.01 -22.10 -11.95
N ILE A 31 23.08 -21.48 -11.43
CA ILE A 31 23.31 -20.04 -11.56
C ILE A 31 23.52 -19.60 -13.01
N HIS A 32 24.05 -20.46 -13.89
CA HIS A 32 24.19 -20.12 -15.30
C HIS A 32 22.84 -20.02 -15.99
N ALA A 33 21.90 -20.91 -15.66
CA ALA A 33 20.53 -20.81 -16.14
C ALA A 33 19.84 -19.54 -15.62
N ILE A 34 19.99 -19.21 -14.34
CA ILE A 34 19.40 -17.99 -13.75
C ILE A 34 19.90 -16.74 -14.47
N ARG A 35 21.22 -16.62 -14.70
CA ARG A 35 21.81 -15.46 -15.41
C ARG A 35 21.26 -15.32 -16.82
N ARG A 36 21.20 -16.40 -17.61
CA ARG A 36 20.62 -16.38 -18.97
C ARG A 36 19.14 -15.96 -18.97
N ILE A 37 18.36 -16.41 -17.99
CA ILE A 37 16.95 -15.98 -17.88
C ILE A 37 16.88 -14.50 -17.49
N SER A 38 17.79 -14.02 -16.64
CA SER A 38 17.87 -12.61 -16.28
C SER A 38 18.25 -11.70 -17.45
N GLU A 39 19.16 -12.13 -18.35
CA GLU A 39 19.51 -11.40 -19.58
C GLU A 39 18.27 -11.19 -20.49
N TYR A 40 17.41 -12.21 -20.60
CA TYR A 40 16.13 -12.07 -21.30
C TYR A 40 15.24 -11.02 -20.62
N TRP A 41 15.09 -11.08 -19.29
CA TRP A 41 14.25 -10.12 -18.56
C TRP A 41 14.80 -8.70 -18.59
N GLU A 42 16.12 -8.53 -18.64
CA GLU A 42 16.75 -7.24 -18.85
C GLU A 42 16.33 -6.64 -20.19
N ALA A 43 16.44 -7.41 -21.28
CA ALA A 43 15.99 -6.96 -22.60
C ALA A 43 14.49 -6.62 -22.62
N VAL A 44 13.65 -7.45 -22.00
CA VAL A 44 12.21 -7.18 -21.88
C VAL A 44 11.95 -5.89 -21.09
N ARG A 45 12.63 -5.65 -19.97
CA ARG A 45 12.43 -4.46 -19.11
C ARG A 45 12.60 -3.16 -19.89
N THR A 46 13.54 -3.10 -20.84
CA THR A 46 13.76 -1.90 -21.68
C THR A 46 12.52 -1.46 -22.46
N GLN A 47 11.62 -2.39 -22.80
CA GLN A 47 10.35 -2.11 -23.49
C GLN A 47 9.35 -1.37 -22.60
N TYR A 48 9.55 -1.39 -21.28
CA TYR A 48 8.66 -0.79 -20.26
C TYR A 48 9.23 0.49 -19.66
N THR A 49 10.23 1.12 -20.29
CA THR A 49 10.90 2.35 -19.78
C THR A 49 9.91 3.47 -19.39
N ALA A 50 8.78 3.58 -20.10
CA ALA A 50 7.73 4.57 -19.80
C ALA A 50 7.06 4.39 -18.42
N PHE A 51 7.20 3.22 -17.79
CA PHE A 51 6.58 2.87 -16.51
C PHE A 51 7.59 2.73 -15.37
N GLU A 52 8.87 3.02 -15.61
CA GLU A 52 9.88 3.01 -14.55
C GLU A 52 9.57 4.08 -13.50
N SER A 53 9.58 3.69 -12.23
CA SER A 53 9.19 4.57 -11.10
C SER A 53 10.22 5.63 -10.75
N GLY A 54 11.42 5.54 -11.32
CA GLY A 54 12.53 6.45 -11.03
C GLY A 54 13.14 6.31 -9.63
N LEU A 55 12.86 5.22 -8.88
CA LEU A 55 13.61 4.93 -7.65
C LEU A 55 15.06 4.56 -8.00
N ILE A 56 16.01 5.31 -7.46
CA ILE A 56 17.45 5.12 -7.72
C ILE A 56 18.20 4.40 -6.59
N ALA A 57 17.61 4.30 -5.39
CA ALA A 57 18.28 3.77 -4.21
C ALA A 57 17.31 3.15 -3.18
N PRO A 58 17.80 2.26 -2.28
CA PRO A 58 17.06 1.80 -1.12
C PRO A 58 16.66 2.96 -0.19
N ALA A 59 15.50 2.84 0.46
CA ALA A 59 15.01 3.83 1.42
C ALA A 59 14.65 3.14 2.75
N SER A 60 15.33 3.52 3.83
CA SER A 60 14.97 3.07 5.19
C SER A 60 13.66 3.69 5.70
N GLU A 61 13.16 4.73 5.02
CA GLU A 61 11.87 5.37 5.29
C GLU A 61 10.69 4.36 5.26
N VAL A 62 10.88 3.19 4.63
CA VAL A 62 9.92 2.08 4.68
C VAL A 62 9.55 1.65 6.10
N TYR A 63 10.47 1.78 7.08
CA TYR A 63 10.20 1.46 8.48
C TYR A 63 9.43 2.57 9.23
N LEU A 64 9.24 3.73 8.60
CA LEU A 64 8.39 4.81 9.11
C LEU A 64 6.98 4.68 8.53
N HIS A 65 6.87 4.71 7.20
CA HIS A 65 5.57 4.80 6.53
C HIS A 65 4.94 3.44 6.27
N GLU A 66 5.72 2.35 6.27
CA GLU A 66 5.24 0.97 6.13
C GLU A 66 4.34 0.78 4.89
N MET A 67 4.69 1.43 3.78
CA MET A 67 3.98 1.28 2.51
C MET A 67 4.46 0.00 1.85
N PRO A 68 3.56 -0.92 1.45
CA PRO A 68 3.94 -2.04 0.59
C PRO A 68 4.60 -1.56 -0.70
N GLY A 69 5.52 -2.35 -1.27
CA GLY A 69 6.29 -1.95 -2.45
C GLY A 69 5.43 -1.49 -3.64
N GLY A 70 4.35 -2.21 -3.94
CA GLY A 70 3.39 -1.82 -4.99
C GLY A 70 2.55 -0.59 -4.63
N GLN A 71 2.25 -0.38 -3.34
CA GLN A 71 1.57 0.83 -2.88
C GLN A 71 2.48 2.05 -3.01
N PHE A 72 3.78 1.92 -2.72
CA PHE A 72 4.73 3.02 -2.79
C PHE A 72 4.76 3.66 -4.19
N THR A 73 4.95 2.85 -5.23
CA THR A 73 5.05 3.36 -6.61
C THR A 73 3.72 3.92 -7.11
N ASN A 74 2.60 3.26 -6.77
CA ASN A 74 1.26 3.73 -7.13
C ASN A 74 0.92 5.05 -6.44
N LEU A 75 1.16 5.16 -5.13
CA LEU A 75 0.87 6.36 -4.36
C LEU A 75 1.74 7.54 -4.81
N LYS A 76 3.01 7.29 -5.15
CA LYS A 76 3.89 8.32 -5.70
C LYS A 76 3.40 8.85 -7.04
N ALA A 77 2.92 7.97 -7.92
CA ALA A 77 2.30 8.38 -9.18
C ALA A 77 1.00 9.18 -8.96
N GLN A 78 0.17 8.79 -7.99
CA GLN A 78 -1.02 9.54 -7.61
C GLN A 78 -0.68 10.93 -7.05
N ALA A 79 0.27 11.01 -6.10
CA ALA A 79 0.75 12.28 -5.56
C ALA A 79 1.24 13.21 -6.67
N ARG A 80 2.02 12.69 -7.63
CA ARG A 80 2.46 13.44 -8.82
C ARG A 80 1.29 13.94 -9.66
N SER A 81 0.29 13.09 -9.93
CA SER A 81 -0.91 13.50 -10.69
C SER A 81 -1.73 14.60 -10.00
N MET A 82 -1.62 14.72 -8.67
CA MET A 82 -2.26 15.75 -7.86
C MET A 82 -1.37 16.99 -7.64
N GLY A 83 -0.17 17.06 -8.24
CA GLY A 83 0.77 18.16 -8.06
C GLY A 83 1.49 18.15 -6.70
N LEU A 84 1.51 17.01 -6.00
CA LEU A 84 2.15 16.82 -4.69
C LEU A 84 3.53 16.14 -4.77
N GLU A 85 4.15 16.09 -5.95
CA GLU A 85 5.43 15.41 -6.18
C GLU A 85 6.55 15.96 -5.26
N GLU A 86 6.66 17.29 -5.17
CA GLU A 86 7.63 17.99 -4.31
C GLU A 86 7.35 17.80 -2.80
N ARG A 87 6.14 17.34 -2.44
CA ARG A 87 5.70 17.09 -1.07
C ARG A 87 5.66 15.60 -0.74
N TRP A 88 6.37 14.76 -1.50
CA TRP A 88 6.34 13.30 -1.32
C TRP A 88 6.66 12.84 0.12
N HIS A 89 7.68 13.43 0.75
CA HIS A 89 8.03 13.08 2.14
C HIS A 89 6.97 13.49 3.15
N GLU A 90 6.24 14.57 2.88
CA GLU A 90 5.08 14.95 3.68
C GLU A 90 3.97 13.89 3.53
N VAL A 91 3.68 13.44 2.30
CA VAL A 91 2.73 12.34 2.06
C VAL A 91 3.15 11.05 2.79
N ALA A 92 4.45 10.72 2.79
CA ALA A 92 4.96 9.54 3.50
C ALA A 92 4.80 9.65 5.02
N GLN A 93 5.09 10.82 5.59
CA GLN A 93 4.89 11.11 7.01
C GLN A 93 3.40 11.05 7.37
N THR A 94 2.55 11.70 6.59
CA THR A 94 1.10 11.70 6.80
C THR A 94 0.51 10.29 6.66
N TYR A 95 1.04 9.43 5.78
CA TYR A 95 0.63 8.03 5.69
C TYR A 95 0.88 7.26 6.99
N ALA A 96 2.01 7.50 7.67
CA ALA A 96 2.29 6.93 8.98
C ALA A 96 1.31 7.47 10.05
N GLU A 97 1.02 8.77 10.02
CA GLU A 97 0.06 9.40 10.94
C GLU A 97 -1.37 8.87 10.76
N VAL A 98 -1.79 8.67 9.51
CA VAL A 98 -3.08 8.06 9.17
C VAL A 98 -3.16 6.63 9.70
N ASN A 99 -2.09 5.84 9.55
CA ASN A 99 -2.06 4.49 10.12
C ASN A 99 -2.30 4.51 11.63
N ALA A 100 -1.59 5.36 12.36
CA ALA A 100 -1.77 5.51 13.80
C ALA A 100 -3.16 6.05 14.17
N MET A 101 -3.72 6.95 13.35
CA MET A 101 -5.08 7.47 13.50
C MET A 101 -6.15 6.40 13.30
N PHE A 102 -5.92 5.44 12.40
CA PHE A 102 -6.82 4.30 12.16
C PHE A 102 -6.66 3.15 13.16
N GLY A 103 -5.76 3.27 14.15
CA GLY A 103 -5.56 2.26 15.18
C GLY A 103 -4.46 1.23 14.86
N ASP A 104 -3.49 1.62 14.04
CA ASP A 104 -2.33 0.79 13.64
C ASP A 104 -2.73 -0.53 12.95
N ILE A 105 -3.18 -0.39 11.71
CA ILE A 105 -3.74 -1.50 10.94
C ILE A 105 -2.69 -2.22 10.09
N VAL A 106 -3.02 -3.45 9.70
CA VAL A 106 -2.31 -4.14 8.63
C VAL A 106 -2.59 -3.41 7.31
N LYS A 107 -1.53 -2.95 6.66
CA LYS A 107 -1.57 -2.19 5.39
C LYS A 107 -1.16 -3.09 4.24
N VAL A 108 -2.14 -3.67 3.57
CA VAL A 108 -1.97 -4.43 2.32
C VAL A 108 -3.19 -4.20 1.45
N THR A 109 -3.15 -4.50 0.16
CA THR A 109 -4.34 -4.30 -0.70
C THR A 109 -5.57 -5.03 -0.13
N PRO A 110 -6.72 -4.35 0.07
CA PRO A 110 -7.01 -2.96 -0.28
C PRO A 110 -6.81 -1.91 0.84
N THR A 111 -6.56 -2.28 2.09
CA THR A 111 -6.40 -1.33 3.22
C THR A 111 -5.25 -0.33 3.02
N SER A 112 -4.16 -0.73 2.36
CA SER A 112 -3.06 0.19 2.03
C SER A 112 -3.50 1.33 1.11
N LYS A 113 -4.46 1.07 0.22
CA LYS A 113 -5.07 2.11 -0.62
C LYS A 113 -5.85 3.11 0.24
N VAL A 114 -6.64 2.61 1.21
CA VAL A 114 -7.45 3.44 2.10
C VAL A 114 -6.58 4.43 2.89
N VAL A 115 -5.46 3.95 3.45
CA VAL A 115 -4.48 4.81 4.14
C VAL A 115 -3.87 5.82 3.18
N GLY A 116 -3.54 5.40 1.95
CA GLY A 116 -3.01 6.28 0.89
C GLY A 116 -3.96 7.39 0.49
N ASP A 117 -5.23 7.06 0.22
CA ASP A 117 -6.26 8.02 -0.16
C ASP A 117 -6.44 9.09 0.94
N MET A 118 -6.48 8.68 2.21
CA MET A 118 -6.58 9.61 3.33
C MET A 118 -5.34 10.50 3.46
N ALA A 119 -4.15 9.94 3.31
CA ALA A 119 -2.91 10.71 3.39
C ALA A 119 -2.83 11.78 2.30
N LEU A 120 -3.21 11.44 1.07
CA LEU A 120 -3.29 12.39 -0.04
C LEU A 120 -4.30 13.51 0.24
N VAL A 121 -5.48 13.19 0.77
CA VAL A 121 -6.48 14.20 1.15
C VAL A 121 -5.94 15.15 2.22
N MET A 122 -5.30 14.61 3.26
CA MET A 122 -4.73 15.42 4.34
C MET A 122 -3.67 16.38 3.81
N VAL A 123 -2.71 15.90 3.01
CA VAL A 123 -1.65 16.75 2.44
C VAL A 123 -2.22 17.77 1.46
N ALA A 124 -3.17 17.38 0.61
CA ALA A 124 -3.78 18.28 -0.37
C ALA A 124 -4.57 19.42 0.29
N GLN A 125 -5.25 19.14 1.40
CA GLN A 125 -6.07 20.12 2.13
C GLN A 125 -5.30 20.81 3.27
N GLY A 126 -4.07 20.41 3.56
CA GLY A 126 -3.29 20.93 4.68
C GLY A 126 -3.86 20.55 6.04
N LEU A 127 -4.55 19.41 6.14
CA LEU A 127 -5.16 18.93 7.38
C LEU A 127 -4.16 18.18 8.24
N THR A 128 -4.10 18.55 9.51
CA THR A 128 -3.41 17.80 10.55
C THR A 128 -4.27 16.65 11.08
N ARG A 129 -3.63 15.64 11.69
CA ARG A 129 -4.36 14.57 12.39
C ARG A 129 -5.36 15.11 13.43
N ALA A 130 -4.97 16.14 14.18
CA ALA A 130 -5.82 16.72 15.22
C ALA A 130 -7.10 17.32 14.62
N GLU A 131 -7.02 18.02 13.49
CA GLU A 131 -8.19 18.54 12.78
C GLU A 131 -9.06 17.41 12.22
N VAL A 132 -8.46 16.33 11.73
CA VAL A 132 -9.23 15.16 11.26
C VAL A 132 -9.98 14.48 12.42
N GLU A 133 -9.40 14.41 13.61
CA GLU A 133 -10.03 13.82 14.80
C GLU A 133 -11.03 14.78 15.50
N ASP A 134 -10.91 16.09 15.30
CA ASP A 134 -11.77 17.11 15.94
C ASP A 134 -13.22 17.06 15.42
N PRO A 135 -14.25 16.81 16.26
CA PRO A 135 -15.64 16.77 15.82
C PRO A 135 -16.18 18.10 15.27
N ALA A 136 -15.53 19.23 15.55
CA ALA A 136 -15.93 20.55 15.06
C ALA A 136 -15.44 20.85 13.62
N VAL A 137 -14.47 20.09 13.11
CA VAL A 137 -13.93 20.26 11.76
C VAL A 137 -14.64 19.30 10.81
N ASP A 138 -15.35 19.84 9.82
CA ASP A 138 -15.92 19.00 8.76
C ASP A 138 -14.83 18.54 7.80
N VAL A 139 -14.79 17.23 7.55
CA VAL A 139 -13.82 16.58 6.68
C VAL A 139 -14.57 15.73 5.68
N ALA A 140 -14.29 15.96 4.39
CA ALA A 140 -14.79 15.12 3.31
C ALA A 140 -13.90 13.86 3.19
N PHE A 141 -14.24 12.82 3.94
CA PHE A 141 -13.50 11.56 3.91
C PHE A 141 -13.64 10.86 2.53
N PRO A 142 -12.56 10.28 1.98
CA PRO A 142 -12.64 9.43 0.80
C PRO A 142 -13.62 8.28 0.99
N GLU A 143 -14.32 7.88 -0.07
CA GLU A 143 -15.25 6.74 -0.05
C GLU A 143 -14.60 5.45 0.44
N SER A 144 -13.31 5.24 0.11
CA SER A 144 -12.53 4.10 0.58
C SER A 144 -12.37 4.07 2.11
N VAL A 145 -12.23 5.24 2.74
CA VAL A 145 -12.18 5.40 4.21
C VAL A 145 -13.54 5.13 4.82
N VAL A 146 -14.60 5.69 4.23
CA VAL A 146 -15.98 5.47 4.68
C VAL A 146 -16.33 3.98 4.63
N GLY A 147 -16.06 3.30 3.51
CA GLY A 147 -16.35 1.88 3.36
C GLY A 147 -15.53 1.00 4.31
N MET A 148 -14.23 1.30 4.50
CA MET A 148 -13.40 0.58 5.47
C MET A 148 -13.95 0.72 6.90
N MET A 149 -14.30 1.95 7.31
CA MET A 149 -14.85 2.24 8.63
C MET A 149 -16.28 1.72 8.81
N ARG A 150 -17.04 1.56 7.71
CA ARG A 150 -18.35 0.91 7.73
C ARG A 150 -18.22 -0.58 8.00
N GLY A 151 -17.10 -1.19 7.62
CA GLY A 151 -16.83 -2.62 7.81
C GLY A 151 -16.74 -3.42 6.52
N ASP A 152 -16.78 -2.76 5.36
CA ASP A 152 -16.78 -3.39 4.02
C ASP A 152 -15.52 -4.23 3.77
N LEU A 153 -14.43 -3.94 4.50
CA LEU A 153 -13.15 -4.65 4.46
C LEU A 153 -12.93 -5.62 5.63
N GLY A 154 -13.97 -5.86 6.44
CA GLY A 154 -13.90 -6.64 7.68
C GLY A 154 -13.49 -5.80 8.89
N GLN A 155 -12.96 -6.47 9.91
CA GLN A 155 -12.66 -5.87 11.21
C GLN A 155 -11.19 -6.05 11.58
N PRO A 156 -10.48 -4.99 12.01
CA PRO A 156 -9.16 -5.13 12.58
C PRO A 156 -9.24 -5.72 13.99
N PRO A 157 -8.17 -6.37 14.48
CA PRO A 157 -8.06 -6.72 15.89
C PRO A 157 -8.26 -5.48 16.78
N GLY A 158 -9.12 -5.57 17.79
CA GLY A 158 -9.45 -4.44 18.66
C GLY A 158 -10.52 -3.48 18.11
N GLY A 159 -10.96 -3.67 16.87
CA GLY A 159 -11.99 -2.84 16.22
C GLY A 159 -11.48 -1.45 15.82
N TRP A 160 -12.38 -0.63 15.27
CA TRP A 160 -12.07 0.72 14.82
C TRP A 160 -12.07 1.75 15.96
N PRO A 161 -11.24 2.81 15.90
CA PRO A 161 -11.31 3.91 16.86
C PRO A 161 -12.71 4.57 16.86
N VAL A 162 -13.45 4.40 17.96
CA VAL A 162 -14.90 4.68 18.04
C VAL A 162 -15.27 6.12 17.68
N ALA A 163 -14.51 7.11 18.16
CA ALA A 163 -14.79 8.52 17.90
C ALA A 163 -14.61 8.87 16.42
N LEU A 164 -13.53 8.38 15.82
CA LEU A 164 -13.23 8.59 14.40
C LEU A 164 -14.25 7.86 13.52
N GLN A 165 -14.55 6.59 13.81
CA GLN A 165 -15.54 5.81 13.06
C GLN A 165 -16.90 6.52 13.04
N ARG A 166 -17.35 7.03 14.19
CA ARG A 166 -18.60 7.79 14.29
C ARG A 166 -18.57 9.07 13.43
N LYS A 167 -17.46 9.80 13.44
CA LYS A 167 -17.29 11.01 12.62
C LYS A 167 -17.33 10.69 11.14
N VAL A 168 -16.62 9.64 10.71
CA VAL A 168 -16.57 9.18 9.31
C VAL A 168 -17.94 8.75 8.81
N LEU A 169 -18.68 7.96 9.60
CA LEU A 169 -19.96 7.37 9.19
C LEU A 169 -21.15 8.34 9.25
N LYS A 170 -21.03 9.49 9.92
CA LYS A 170 -22.08 10.52 9.99
C LYS A 170 -23.48 9.97 10.37
N GLY A 171 -23.52 8.92 11.19
CA GLY A 171 -24.75 8.26 11.65
C GLY A 171 -25.15 7.00 10.88
N GLU A 172 -24.45 6.65 9.79
CA GLU A 172 -24.61 5.34 9.15
C GLU A 172 -24.20 4.20 10.12
N PRO A 173 -24.91 3.06 10.09
CA PRO A 173 -24.58 1.92 10.91
C PRO A 173 -23.27 1.26 10.46
N ALA A 174 -22.42 0.90 11.41
CA ALA A 174 -21.25 0.05 11.14
C ALA A 174 -21.66 -1.43 11.12
N GLU A 175 -21.12 -2.17 10.15
CA GLU A 175 -21.21 -3.61 10.06
C GLU A 175 -20.02 -4.27 10.78
N THR A 176 -20.30 -5.32 11.55
CA THR A 176 -19.26 -6.07 12.30
C THR A 176 -19.13 -7.53 11.86
N GLY A 177 -20.05 -8.00 11.01
CA GLY A 177 -20.03 -9.33 10.43
C GLY A 177 -19.05 -9.47 9.28
N ARG A 178 -18.94 -10.68 8.72
CA ARG A 178 -18.19 -10.92 7.49
C ARG A 178 -18.94 -10.28 6.31
N PRO A 179 -18.35 -9.36 5.52
CA PRO A 179 -19.06 -8.66 4.44
C PRO A 179 -19.72 -9.59 3.42
N GLY A 180 -19.01 -10.63 2.99
CA GLY A 180 -19.57 -11.62 2.06
C GLY A 180 -20.68 -12.52 2.64
N ALA A 181 -21.15 -12.30 3.88
CA ALA A 181 -22.30 -13.01 4.44
C ALA A 181 -23.63 -12.30 4.12
N SER A 182 -23.61 -10.99 3.86
CA SER A 182 -24.78 -10.20 3.46
C SER A 182 -24.95 -10.09 1.95
N MET A 183 -23.93 -10.46 1.17
CA MET A 183 -23.98 -10.38 -0.30
C MET A 183 -24.88 -11.48 -0.90
N PRO A 184 -25.75 -11.16 -1.87
CA PRO A 184 -26.51 -12.16 -2.60
C PRO A 184 -25.57 -13.05 -3.42
N PRO A 185 -25.90 -14.35 -3.61
CA PRO A 185 -25.14 -15.21 -4.50
C PRO A 185 -25.19 -14.66 -5.93
N ALA A 186 -24.05 -14.68 -6.63
CA ALA A 186 -24.00 -14.34 -8.04
C ALA A 186 -24.71 -15.42 -8.87
N ASP A 187 -25.53 -14.99 -9.83
CA ASP A 187 -26.11 -15.89 -10.83
C ASP A 187 -25.07 -16.13 -11.92
N LEU A 188 -24.43 -17.30 -11.88
CA LEU A 188 -23.37 -17.67 -12.83
C LEU A 188 -23.91 -18.06 -14.21
N ASP A 189 -25.20 -18.39 -14.32
CA ASP A 189 -25.81 -18.76 -15.61
C ASP A 189 -26.23 -17.52 -16.42
N ALA A 190 -26.40 -16.38 -15.74
CA ALA A 190 -26.75 -15.10 -16.35
C ALA A 190 -25.55 -14.21 -16.73
N MET A 191 -24.32 -14.57 -16.32
CA MET A 191 -23.07 -13.83 -16.62
C MET A 191 -22.45 -14.28 -17.94
#